data_AF-A0A2A2EFM2-F1
#
_entry.id   AF-A0A2A2EFM2-F1
#
_cell.length_a   1.000
_cell.length_b   1.000
_cell.length_c   1.000
_cell.angle_alpha   90.00
_cell.angle_beta   90.00
_cell.angle_gamma   90.00
#
_symmetry.space_group_name_H-M   'P 1'
#
loop_
_entity.id
_entity.type
_entity.pdbx_description
1 polymer ?
#
loop_
_entity_poly.entity_id
_entity_poly.type
_entity_poly.pdbx_seq_one_letter_code
_entity_poly.pdbx_strand_id
1 'polypeptide(L)' 'MQKEYLLAMAQDDAPSSAGKTAKRRERNAGYANVYRTQLIKEDVIYSPAWGQVDFKLPYMRDYLREHGAYHFLHSSMA' A
#
# COMPACT_ATOMS: atom_id res chain seq x y z
N MET A 1 0.36 4.27 8.75
CA MET A 1 0.52 5.36 7.76
C MET A 1 1.01 4.85 6.39
N GLN A 2 2.31 4.87 6.05
CA GLN A 2 2.79 4.45 4.72
C GLN A 2 2.94 2.91 4.58
N LYS A 3 3.46 2.23 5.62
CA LYS A 3 3.51 0.76 5.68
C LYS A 3 2.13 0.11 5.60
N GLU A 4 1.14 0.67 6.30
CA GLU A 4 -0.25 0.21 6.22
C GLU A 4 -0.85 0.33 4.81
N TYR A 5 -0.44 1.35 4.05
CA TYR A 5 -0.84 1.52 2.65
C TYR A 5 -0.24 0.43 1.77
N LEU A 6 1.06 0.14 1.92
CA LEU A 6 1.74 -0.97 1.23
C LEU A 6 1.12 -2.33 1.61
N LEU A 7 0.83 -2.56 2.89
CA LEU A 7 0.17 -3.79 3.36
C LEU A 7 -1.26 -3.91 2.83
N ALA A 8 -1.98 -2.79 2.69
CA ALA A 8 -3.32 -2.79 2.09
C ALA A 8 -3.26 -3.05 0.58
N MET A 9 -2.24 -2.53 -0.13
CA MET A 9 -1.99 -2.87 -1.53
C MET A 9 -1.67 -4.35 -1.70
N ALA A 10 -0.87 -4.92 -0.79
CA ALA A 10 -0.49 -6.33 -0.84
C ALA A 10 -1.69 -7.28 -0.73
N GLN A 11 -2.86 -6.85 -0.25
CA GLN A 11 -4.06 -7.69 -0.22
C GLN A 11 -4.67 -7.94 -1.60
N ASP A 12 -4.40 -7.09 -2.59
CA ASP A 12 -4.87 -7.30 -3.96
C ASP A 12 -3.91 -8.23 -4.72
N ASP A 13 -4.38 -9.03 -5.67
CA ASP A 13 -3.50 -9.86 -6.53
C ASP A 13 -3.01 -9.12 -7.79
N ALA A 14 -3.65 -8.01 -8.11
CA ALA A 14 -3.40 -7.18 -9.28
C ALA A 14 -3.10 -5.73 -8.84
N PRO A 15 -2.77 -4.80 -9.76
CA PRO A 15 -2.65 -3.38 -9.44
C PRO A 15 -3.80 -2.88 -8.57
N SER A 16 -3.45 -2.28 -7.43
CA SER A 16 -4.40 -1.83 -6.42
C SER A 16 -5.07 -0.54 -6.85
N SER A 17 -6.36 -0.41 -6.59
CA SER A 17 -7.03 0.89 -6.74
C SER A 17 -6.71 1.78 -5.55
N ALA A 18 -6.02 2.90 -5.78
CA ALA A 18 -5.59 3.81 -4.73
C ALA A 18 -6.75 4.30 -3.85
N GLY A 19 -7.92 4.54 -4.46
CA GLY A 19 -9.13 4.93 -3.74
C GLY A 19 -9.76 3.80 -2.91
N LYS A 20 -9.76 2.56 -3.41
CA LYS A 20 -10.28 1.40 -2.65
C LYS A 20 -9.36 1.02 -1.49
N THR A 21 -8.04 1.09 -1.68
CA THR A 21 -7.03 0.84 -0.63
C THR A 21 -7.24 1.76 0.57
N ALA A 22 -7.57 3.03 0.36
CA ALA A 22 -7.86 3.97 1.44
C ALA A 22 -9.24 3.75 2.10
N LYS A 23 -10.27 3.43 1.32
CA LYS A 23 -11.61 3.10 1.84
C LYS A 23 -11.60 1.89 2.78
N ARG A 24 -10.82 0.85 2.47
CA ARG A 24 -10.65 -0.36 3.32
C ARG A 24 -10.08 -0.05 4.71
N ARG A 25 -9.50 1.13 4.89
CA ARG A 25 -8.90 1.58 6.16
C ARG A 25 -9.69 2.71 6.83
N GLU A 26 -10.92 2.96 6.39
CA GLU A 26 -11.75 4.08 6.87
C GLU A 26 -11.07 5.45 6.73
N ARG A 27 -10.12 5.58 5.79
CA ARG A 27 -9.41 6.84 5.52
C ARG A 27 -10.00 7.52 4.27
N ASN A 28 -9.99 8.84 4.28
CA ASN A 28 -10.51 9.66 3.18
C ASN A 28 -9.60 9.62 1.94
N ALA A 29 -10.08 10.11 0.80
CA ALA A 29 -9.32 10.12 -0.46
C ALA A 29 -8.04 10.97 -0.39
N GLY A 30 -8.02 12.03 0.44
CA GLY A 30 -6.84 12.87 0.66
C GLY A 30 -5.67 12.09 1.27
N TYR A 31 -5.96 11.21 2.23
CA TYR A 31 -5.00 10.28 2.81
C TYR A 31 -4.29 9.42 1.75
N ALA A 32 -5.07 8.85 0.81
CA ALA A 32 -4.52 8.01 -0.25
C ALA A 32 -3.53 8.76 -1.15
N ASN A 33 -3.85 10.02 -1.48
CA ASN A 33 -3.09 10.79 -2.45
C ASN A 33 -1.72 11.21 -1.91
N VAL A 34 -1.64 11.53 -0.61
CA VAL A 34 -0.36 11.86 0.06
C VAL A 34 0.61 10.68 -0.02
N TYR A 35 0.18 9.50 0.42
CA TYR A 35 1.06 8.32 0.40
C TYR A 35 1.37 7.83 -0.99
N ARG A 36 0.41 7.87 -1.91
CA ARG A 36 0.66 7.55 -3.32
C ARG A 36 1.75 8.44 -3.89
N THR A 37 1.64 9.76 -3.69
CA THR A 37 2.61 10.72 -4.23
C THR A 37 4.00 10.49 -3.65
N GLN A 38 4.09 10.28 -2.34
CA GLN A 38 5.37 10.02 -1.68
C GLN A 38 6.00 8.71 -2.15
N LEU A 39 5.24 7.61 -2.22
CA LEU A 39 5.74 6.29 -2.61
C LEU A 39 6.14 6.22 -4.09
N ILE A 40 5.50 7.00 -4.97
CA ILE A 40 5.94 7.15 -6.36
C ILE A 40 7.24 7.94 -6.40
N LYS A 41 7.36 9.03 -5.62
CA LYS A 41 8.59 9.84 -5.55
C LYS A 41 9.78 9.03 -5.03
N GLU A 42 9.54 8.08 -4.13
CA GLU A 42 10.54 7.17 -3.57
C GLU A 42 10.81 5.94 -4.48
N ASP A 43 10.16 5.85 -5.64
CA ASP A 43 10.22 4.74 -6.59
C ASP A 43 9.85 3.36 -6.00
N VAL A 44 9.02 3.34 -4.96
CA VAL A 44 8.50 2.11 -4.33
C VAL A 44 7.32 1.54 -5.10
N ILE A 45 6.47 2.41 -5.66
CA ILE A 45 5.29 2.05 -6.43
C ILE A 45 5.23 2.87 -7.72
N TYR A 46 4.46 2.40 -8.71
CA TYR A 46 4.19 3.12 -9.96
C TYR A 46 2.70 3.10 -10.31
N SER A 47 2.29 3.88 -11.31
CA SER A 47 0.88 4.01 -11.75
C SER A 47 0.69 3.34 -13.11
N PRO A 48 0.28 2.05 -13.18
CA PRO A 48 0.11 1.34 -14.45
C PRO A 48 -1.10 1.83 -15.26
N ALA A 49 -2.12 2.35 -14.58
CA ALA A 49 -3.32 2.90 -15.19
C ALA A 49 -3.90 4.01 -14.30
N TRP A 50 -4.91 4.71 -14.81
CA TRP A 50 -5.60 5.76 -14.07
C TRP A 50 -6.23 5.20 -12.78
N GLY A 51 -5.92 5.83 -11.64
CA GLY A 51 -6.43 5.43 -10.33
C GLY A 51 -5.86 4.12 -9.76
N GLN A 52 -4.90 3.49 -10.44
CA GLN A 52 -4.24 2.27 -10.01
C GLN A 52 -2.79 2.51 -9.59
N VAL A 53 -2.30 1.65 -8.70
CA VAL A 53 -0.90 1.61 -8.26
C VAL A 53 -0.42 0.17 -8.17
N ASP A 54 0.84 -0.08 -8.50
CA ASP A 54 1.46 -1.39 -8.31
C ASP A 54 2.90 -1.24 -7.80
N PHE A 55 3.44 -2.32 -7.24
CA PHE A 55 4.77 -2.35 -6.67
C PHE A 55 5.84 -2.31 -7.76
N LYS A 56 6.85 -1.44 -7.58
CA LYS A 56 7.96 -1.34 -8.54
C LYS A 56 8.87 -2.57 -8.49
N LEU A 57 9.10 -3.10 -7.29
CA LEU A 57 9.92 -4.29 -7.08
C LEU A 57 9.06 -5.56 -7.26
N PRO A 58 9.49 -6.51 -8.12
CA PRO A 58 8.86 -7.82 -8.23
C PRO A 58 8.81 -8.53 -6.87
N TYR A 59 7.77 -9.35 -6.64
CA TYR A 59 7.56 -10.14 -5.41
C TYR A 59 7.40 -9.35 -4.11
N MET A 60 7.42 -8.00 -4.15
CA MET A 60 7.20 -7.19 -2.93
C MET A 60 5.81 -7.44 -2.32
N ARG A 61 4.83 -7.77 -3.16
CA ARG A 61 3.49 -8.19 -2.75
C ARG A 61 3.55 -9.43 -1.86
N ASP A 62 4.23 -10.48 -2.32
CA ASP A 62 4.33 -11.75 -1.62
C ASP A 62 5.15 -11.60 -0.33
N TYR A 63 6.26 -10.88 -0.40
CA TYR A 63 7.07 -10.55 0.78
C TYR A 63 6.24 -9.88 1.88
N LEU A 64 5.41 -8.88 1.52
CA LEU A 64 4.56 -8.17 2.46
C LEU A 64 3.41 -9.03 3.00
N ARG A 65 2.92 -10.02 2.24
CA ARG A 65 1.91 -10.99 2.72
C ARG A 65 2.51 -11.93 3.76
N GLU A 66 3.69 -12.46 3.47
CA GLU A 66 4.38 -13.44 4.32
C GLU A 66 4.92 -12.80 5.60
N HIS A 67 5.48 -11.59 5.52
CA HIS A 67 6.19 -10.95 6.62
C HIS A 67 5.43 -9.77 7.24
N GLY A 68 4.33 -9.34 6.63
CA GLY A 68 3.55 -8.18 7.10
C GLY A 68 2.89 -8.38 8.47
N ALA A 69 2.61 -9.63 8.86
CA ALA A 69 2.04 -9.97 10.16
C ALA A 69 2.95 -9.54 11.34
N TYR A 70 4.28 -9.60 11.16
CA TYR A 70 5.22 -9.10 12.15
C TYR A 70 5.04 -7.60 12.42
N HIS A 71 4.68 -6.81 11.41
CA HIS A 71 4.50 -5.37 11.62
C HIS A 71 3.24 -5.02 12.42
N PHE A 72 2.16 -5.80 12.30
CA PHE A 72 0.95 -5.56 13.09
C PHE A 72 1.13 -5.92 14.57
N LEU A 73 1.85 -7.01 14.88
CA LEU A 73 2.08 -7.48 16.25
C LEU A 73 2.93 -6.52 17.10
N HIS A 74 3.87 -5.79 16.49
CA HIS A 74 4.75 -4.87 17.22
C HIS A 74 4.22 -3.43 17.28
N SER A 75 3.24 -3.07 16.45
CA SER A 75 2.59 -1.75 16.50
C SER A 75 1.45 -1.65 17.51
N SER A 76 0.95 -2.76 18.05
CA SER A 76 -0.12 -2.77 19.08
C SER A 76 0.38 -2.77 20.53
N MET A 77 1.70 -2.78 20.75
CA MET A 77 2.32 -2.78 22.08
C MET A 77 2.97 -1.43 22.46
N ALA A 78 2.68 -0.36 21.72
CA ALA A 78 3.16 1.00 21.98
C ALA A 78 2.00 1.97 22.16
#